data_AF-A0A1T8VLZ3-F1
#
_entry.id   AF-A0A1T8VLZ3-F1
#
_cell.length_a   1.000
_cell.length_b   1.000
_cell.length_c   1.000
_cell.angle_alpha   90.00
_cell.angle_beta   90.00
_cell.angle_gamma   90.00
#
_symmetry.space_group_name_H-M   'P 1'
#
loop_
_entity.id
_entity.type
_entity.pdbx_description
1 polymer ?
#
loop_
_entity_poly.entity_id
_entity_poly.type
_entity_poly.pdbx_seq_one_letter_code
_entity_poly.pdbx_strand_id
1 'polypeptide(L)'
;MNAPKYQIAVICGSMRLFDDMLTVADELTRQGFLVFMPFVRKNHNQPVLTRTGSELEQQYGAAYARSAVHLDATPISGEALDVMHRAKIDLADLVVIVTNEAGYIGESTAAEIDYSTGKVKPIAYVRVDKVDYRDAITWLYRNSAGALTARTGSRSAITESAAS
;
A
#
# COMPACT_ATOMS: atom_id res chain seq x y z
N MET A 1 -1.96 20.08 -28.63
CA MET A 1 -0.95 19.82 -27.57
C MET A 1 -1.26 18.45 -26.98
N ASN A 2 -0.32 17.50 -27.00
CA ASN A 2 -0.52 16.22 -26.29
C ASN A 2 -0.51 16.49 -24.79
N ALA A 3 -1.49 15.95 -24.07
CA ALA A 3 -1.48 15.98 -22.61
C ALA A 3 -0.21 15.27 -22.09
N PRO A 4 0.40 15.76 -21.00
CA PRO A 4 1.52 15.05 -20.38
C PRO A 4 1.06 13.66 -19.93
N LYS A 5 1.81 12.62 -20.33
CA LYS A 5 1.57 11.25 -19.86
C LYS A 5 2.20 11.09 -18.49
N TYR A 6 1.39 11.05 -17.45
CA TYR A 6 1.84 10.72 -16.10
C TYR A 6 2.04 9.21 -15.96
N GLN A 7 3.08 8.79 -15.24
CA GLN A 7 3.27 7.38 -14.89
C GLN A 7 2.34 7.00 -13.74
N ILE A 8 1.83 5.78 -13.76
CA ILE A 8 0.93 5.25 -12.75
C ILE A 8 1.70 4.28 -11.85
N ALA A 9 1.72 4.55 -10.55
CA ALA A 9 2.23 3.63 -9.54
C ALA A 9 1.06 3.02 -8.75
N VAL A 10 1.03 1.69 -8.61
CA VAL A 10 0.13 1.02 -7.67
C VAL A 10 0.89 0.62 -6.42
N ILE A 11 0.35 0.96 -5.25
CA ILE A 11 0.87 0.54 -3.97
C ILE A 11 0.17 -0.76 -3.54
N CYS A 12 0.97 -1.75 -3.18
CA CYS A 12 0.54 -3.03 -2.62
C CYS A 12 1.21 -3.23 -1.26
N GLY A 13 0.49 -3.83 -0.32
CA GLY A 13 0.99 -3.99 1.05
C GLY A 13 -0.11 -4.41 2.02
N SER A 14 0.30 -4.77 3.22
CA SER A 14 -0.64 -5.13 4.28
C SER A 14 -1.34 -3.89 4.84
N MET A 15 -2.66 -3.97 5.08
CA MET A 15 -3.40 -2.88 5.74
C MET A 15 -2.88 -2.54 7.15
N ARG A 16 -2.03 -3.40 7.74
CA ARG A 16 -1.27 -3.10 8.97
C ARG A 16 -0.27 -1.95 8.79
N LEU A 17 0.16 -1.69 7.56
CA LEU A 17 1.13 -0.67 7.17
C LEU A 17 0.44 0.48 6.40
N PHE A 18 -0.85 0.72 6.68
CA PHE A 18 -1.65 1.73 5.96
C PHE A 18 -1.03 3.13 6.05
N ASP A 19 -0.53 3.53 7.23
CA ASP A 19 0.12 4.82 7.40
C ASP A 19 1.42 4.92 6.59
N ASP A 20 2.24 3.86 6.58
CA ASP A 20 3.47 3.83 5.78
C ASP A 20 3.16 3.90 4.27
N MET A 21 2.07 3.25 3.84
CA MET A 21 1.58 3.37 2.46
C MET A 21 1.16 4.80 2.11
N LEU A 22 0.55 5.55 3.04
CA LEU A 22 0.23 6.97 2.83
C LEU A 22 1.49 7.82 2.69
N THR A 23 2.51 7.58 3.51
CA THR A 23 3.81 8.25 3.39
C THR A 23 4.47 7.97 2.04
N VAL A 24 4.44 6.72 1.57
CA VAL A 24 4.95 6.34 0.24
C VAL A 24 4.13 6.98 -0.87
N ALA A 25 2.81 7.08 -0.72
CA ALA A 25 1.95 7.73 -1.70
C ALA A 25 2.22 9.24 -1.84
N ASP A 26 2.46 9.94 -0.72
CA ASP A 26 2.87 11.36 -0.75
C ASP A 26 4.17 11.52 -1.55
N GLU A 27 5.17 10.69 -1.27
CA GLU A 27 6.45 10.74 -1.99
C GLU A 27 6.30 10.44 -3.49
N LEU A 28 5.59 9.38 -3.86
CA LEU A 28 5.34 9.04 -5.27
C LEU A 28 4.58 10.18 -5.99
N THR A 29 3.62 10.79 -5.32
CA THR A 29 2.88 11.95 -5.86
C THR A 29 3.83 13.13 -6.09
N ARG A 30 4.73 13.42 -5.14
CA ARG A 30 5.78 14.47 -5.28
C ARG A 30 6.74 14.17 -6.43
N GLN A 31 6.99 12.90 -6.73
CA GLN A 31 7.78 12.46 -7.89
C GLN A 31 7.00 12.52 -9.21
N GLY A 32 5.71 12.89 -9.19
CA GLY A 32 4.87 13.07 -10.38
C GLY A 32 4.12 11.83 -10.84
N PHE A 33 3.99 10.80 -9.99
CA PHE A 33 3.16 9.63 -10.29
C PHE A 33 1.68 9.88 -9.98
N LEU A 34 0.79 9.29 -10.78
CA LEU A 34 -0.57 9.00 -10.35
C LEU A 34 -0.55 7.75 -9.48
N VAL A 35 -1.07 7.85 -8.26
CA VAL A 35 -0.95 6.75 -7.28
C VAL A 35 -2.28 6.02 -7.11
N PHE A 36 -2.26 4.71 -7.33
CA PHE A 36 -3.36 3.80 -7.00
C PHE A 36 -3.07 3.10 -5.67
N MET A 37 -4.00 3.19 -4.71
CA MET A 37 -3.86 2.57 -3.39
C MET A 37 -5.06 1.68 -3.03
N PRO A 38 -4.88 0.72 -2.11
CA PRO A 38 -5.99 0.12 -1.38
C PRO A 38 -6.55 1.15 -0.39
N PHE A 39 -7.72 1.73 -0.66
CA PHE A 39 -8.35 2.70 0.26
C PHE A 39 -9.40 2.09 1.18
N VAL A 40 -9.65 0.78 1.09
CA VAL A 40 -10.56 0.11 2.02
C VAL A 40 -9.81 -0.17 3.31
N ARG A 41 -10.09 0.67 4.31
CA ARG A 41 -9.60 0.48 5.68
C ARG A 41 -10.16 -0.83 6.22
N LYS A 42 -9.41 -1.92 6.10
CA LYS A 42 -9.61 -3.11 6.93
C LYS A 42 -9.13 -2.75 8.33
N ASN A 43 -9.91 -1.95 9.05
CA ASN A 43 -9.69 -1.80 10.48
C ASN A 43 -9.74 -3.21 11.05
N HIS A 44 -8.60 -3.67 11.53
CA HIS A 44 -8.46 -4.99 12.14
C HIS A 44 -9.57 -5.13 13.18
N ASN A 45 -10.56 -5.99 12.89
CA ASN A 45 -11.70 -6.28 13.75
C ASN A 45 -12.84 -5.23 13.85
N GLN A 46 -13.13 -4.38 12.84
CA GLN A 46 -14.44 -3.68 12.81
C GLN A 46 -15.58 -4.62 12.43
N PRO A 47 -16.48 -5.02 13.36
CA PRO A 47 -17.73 -5.64 12.98
C PRO A 47 -18.47 -4.68 12.04
N VAL A 48 -19.09 -5.22 11.00
CA VAL A 48 -20.13 -4.49 10.25
C VAL A 48 -21.18 -4.09 11.27
N LEU A 49 -21.33 -2.79 11.51
CA LEU A 49 -22.18 -2.28 12.56
C LEU A 49 -23.65 -2.41 12.14
N THR A 50 -24.29 -3.50 12.56
CA THR A 50 -25.75 -3.69 12.40
C THR A 50 -26.53 -3.34 13.68
N ARG A 51 -25.85 -2.91 14.75
CA ARG A 51 -26.43 -2.67 16.10
C ARG A 51 -26.24 -1.23 16.59
N THR A 52 -27.05 -0.83 17.56
CA THR A 52 -27.06 0.50 18.19
C THR A 52 -25.82 0.79 19.05
N GLY A 53 -25.31 2.03 18.97
CA GLY A 53 -23.97 2.43 19.45
C GLY A 53 -23.61 2.27 20.92
N SER A 54 -24.56 2.16 21.86
CA SER A 54 -24.23 2.05 23.31
C SER A 54 -23.66 0.68 23.71
N GLU A 55 -24.06 -0.38 23.01
CA GLU A 55 -23.61 -1.75 23.30
C GLU A 55 -22.21 -2.02 22.72
N LEU A 56 -21.89 -1.37 21.60
CA LEU A 56 -20.64 -1.53 20.88
C LEU A 56 -19.46 -0.91 21.63
N GLU A 57 -19.66 0.26 22.24
CA GLU A 57 -18.64 0.92 23.07
C GLU A 57 -18.25 0.08 24.29
N GLN A 58 -19.23 -0.56 24.96
CA GLN A 58 -18.95 -1.44 26.11
C GLN A 58 -18.18 -2.70 25.70
N GLN A 59 -18.50 -3.28 24.54
CA GLN A 59 -17.91 -4.54 24.09
C GLN A 59 -16.54 -4.36 23.44
N TYR A 60 -16.33 -3.27 22.71
CA TYR A 60 -15.16 -3.08 21.85
C TYR A 60 -14.35 -1.81 22.15
N GLY A 61 -14.77 -1.03 23.16
CA GLY A 61 -14.03 0.12 23.67
C GLY A 61 -14.13 1.38 22.81
N ALA A 62 -13.15 2.29 23.02
CA ALA A 62 -13.16 3.65 22.46
C ALA A 62 -13.20 3.71 20.92
N ALA A 63 -12.75 2.66 20.23
CA ALA A 63 -12.84 2.56 18.77
C ALA A 63 -14.29 2.46 18.25
N TYR A 64 -15.27 2.21 19.13
CA TYR A 64 -16.70 2.13 18.85
C TYR A 64 -17.54 3.02 19.76
N ALA A 65 -16.89 4.00 20.40
CA ALA A 65 -17.62 5.03 21.11
C ALA A 65 -18.60 5.71 20.16
N ARG A 66 -19.76 6.16 20.66
CA ARG A 66 -20.68 6.96 19.83
C ARG A 66 -20.03 8.20 19.20
N SER A 67 -18.96 8.70 19.82
CA SER A 67 -18.14 9.81 19.34
C SER A 67 -17.07 9.40 18.31
N ALA A 68 -16.83 8.10 18.12
CA ALA A 68 -15.90 7.61 17.12
C ALA A 68 -16.48 7.80 15.72
N VAL A 69 -15.62 8.18 14.77
CA VAL A 69 -16.02 8.35 13.37
C VAL A 69 -16.09 6.97 12.72
N HIS A 70 -17.29 6.42 12.63
CA HIS A 70 -17.55 5.22 11.83
C HIS A 70 -17.94 5.62 10.41
N LEU A 71 -17.28 5.01 9.43
CA LEU A 71 -17.67 5.16 8.04
C LEU A 71 -18.89 4.26 7.77
N ASP A 72 -20.03 4.86 7.40
CA ASP A 72 -21.17 4.13 6.84
C ASP A 72 -20.88 3.79 5.38
N ALA A 73 -19.95 2.84 5.19
CA ALA A 73 -19.40 2.50 3.88
C ALA A 73 -20.32 1.54 3.12
N THR A 74 -20.34 1.67 1.79
CA THR A 74 -20.88 0.61 0.92
C THR A 74 -20.11 -0.70 1.17
N PRO A 75 -20.80 -1.82 1.48
CA PRO A 75 -20.15 -3.10 1.68
C PRO A 75 -19.44 -3.59 0.42
N ILE A 76 -18.29 -4.24 0.59
CA ILE A 76 -17.54 -4.88 -0.48
C ILE A 76 -16.88 -6.17 0.02
N SER A 77 -16.92 -7.23 -0.77
CA SER A 77 -16.29 -8.51 -0.42
C SER A 77 -14.78 -8.47 -0.62
N GLY A 78 -14.06 -9.39 0.03
CA GLY A 78 -12.62 -9.58 -0.21
C GLY A 78 -12.30 -9.90 -1.67
N GLU A 79 -13.07 -10.80 -2.29
CA GLU A 79 -12.88 -11.18 -3.69
C GLU A 79 -13.08 -9.98 -4.65
N ALA A 80 -14.09 -9.14 -4.41
CA ALA A 80 -14.31 -7.95 -5.21
C ALA A 80 -13.16 -6.95 -5.07
N LEU A 81 -12.60 -6.81 -3.85
CA LEU A 81 -11.41 -6.00 -3.63
C LEU A 81 -10.19 -6.54 -4.37
N ASP A 82 -9.99 -7.86 -4.35
CA ASP A 82 -8.86 -8.50 -5.02
C ASP A 82 -8.94 -8.30 -6.55
N VAL A 83 -10.14 -8.41 -7.13
CA VAL A 83 -10.37 -8.11 -8.56
C VAL A 83 -10.06 -6.64 -8.88
N MET A 84 -10.54 -5.71 -8.05
CA MET A 84 -10.23 -4.28 -8.22
C MET A 84 -8.74 -3.99 -8.06
N HIS A 85 -8.04 -4.69 -7.17
CA HIS A 85 -6.60 -4.55 -7.00
C HIS A 85 -5.81 -5.05 -8.21
N ARG A 86 -6.17 -6.20 -8.76
CA ARG A 86 -5.55 -6.71 -10.01
C ARG A 86 -5.78 -5.75 -11.17
N ALA A 87 -6.96 -5.15 -11.29
CA ALA A 87 -7.23 -4.13 -12.31
C ALA A 87 -6.33 -2.88 -12.14
N LYS A 88 -6.08 -2.43 -10.90
CA LYS A 88 -5.12 -1.34 -10.63
C LYS A 88 -3.70 -1.73 -11.08
N ILE A 89 -3.28 -2.97 -10.83
CA ILE A 89 -1.98 -3.49 -11.27
C ILE A 89 -1.88 -3.52 -12.79
N ASP A 90 -2.92 -3.97 -13.48
CA ASP A 90 -2.94 -4.02 -14.95
C ASP A 90 -2.76 -2.62 -15.57
N LEU A 91 -3.33 -1.59 -14.95
CA LEU A 91 -3.20 -0.19 -15.38
C LEU A 91 -1.88 0.48 -14.98
N ALA A 92 -1.20 -0.01 -13.94
CA ALA A 92 0.00 0.63 -13.43
C ALA A 92 1.24 0.38 -14.31
N ASP A 93 2.11 1.39 -14.39
CA ASP A 93 3.45 1.29 -14.99
C ASP A 93 4.46 0.71 -13.97
N LEU A 94 4.18 0.84 -12.67
CA LEU A 94 5.02 0.38 -11.57
C LEU A 94 4.18 -0.19 -10.41
N VAL A 95 4.63 -1.32 -9.86
CA VAL A 95 4.11 -1.90 -8.62
C VAL A 95 5.07 -1.60 -7.47
N VAL A 96 4.57 -0.98 -6.41
CA VAL A 96 5.35 -0.61 -5.22
C VAL A 96 4.87 -1.43 -4.03
N ILE A 97 5.74 -2.30 -3.51
CA ILE A 97 5.46 -3.14 -2.35
C ILE A 97 5.96 -2.44 -1.08
N VAL A 98 5.03 -2.12 -0.19
CA VAL A 98 5.36 -1.55 1.14
C VAL A 98 5.53 -2.69 2.14
N THR A 99 6.68 -2.69 2.82
CA THR A 99 7.06 -3.66 3.85
C THR A 99 7.57 -2.95 5.10
N ASN A 100 7.69 -3.68 6.22
CA ASN A 100 8.37 -3.21 7.43
C ASN A 100 9.86 -3.57 7.42
N GLU A 101 10.57 -3.23 8.50
CA GLU A 101 11.99 -3.52 8.72
C GLU A 101 12.36 -5.01 8.58
N ALA A 102 11.45 -5.90 8.98
CA ALA A 102 11.63 -7.35 8.91
C ALA A 102 11.32 -7.95 7.52
N GLY A 103 10.94 -7.14 6.53
CA GLY A 103 10.57 -7.64 5.21
C GLY A 103 9.20 -8.33 5.16
N TYR A 104 8.29 -7.99 6.06
CA TYR A 104 6.96 -8.60 6.13
C TYR A 104 6.16 -8.47 4.82
N ILE A 105 5.74 -9.61 4.28
CA ILE A 105 4.80 -9.74 3.16
C ILE A 105 3.65 -10.64 3.61
N GLY A 106 2.42 -10.12 3.56
CA GLY A 106 1.22 -10.91 3.84
C GLY A 106 0.74 -11.71 2.63
N GLU A 107 -0.14 -12.69 2.83
CA GLU A 107 -0.65 -13.57 1.76
C GLU A 107 -1.24 -12.81 0.57
N SER A 108 -2.08 -11.80 0.82
CA SER A 108 -2.65 -10.94 -0.23
C SER A 108 -1.56 -10.23 -1.03
N THR A 109 -0.55 -9.70 -0.36
CA THR A 109 0.57 -9.00 -1.00
C THR A 109 1.48 -9.96 -1.76
N ALA A 110 1.69 -11.19 -1.26
CA ALA A 110 2.40 -12.23 -1.98
C ALA A 110 1.66 -12.60 -3.29
N ALA A 111 0.34 -12.77 -3.24
CA ALA A 111 -0.48 -13.04 -4.42
C ALA A 111 -0.46 -11.87 -5.43
N GLU A 112 -0.37 -10.62 -4.97
CA GLU A 112 -0.19 -9.44 -5.81
C GLU A 112 1.20 -9.41 -6.48
N ILE A 113 2.26 -9.80 -5.75
CA ILE A 113 3.61 -9.93 -6.31
C ILE A 113 3.62 -11.00 -7.42
N ASP A 114 3.07 -12.18 -7.15
CA ASP A 114 3.01 -13.28 -8.14
C ASP A 114 2.24 -12.86 -9.39
N TYR A 115 1.11 -12.18 -9.22
CA TYR A 115 0.32 -11.64 -10.33
C TYR A 115 1.12 -10.62 -11.16
N SER A 116 1.80 -9.70 -10.48
CA SER A 116 2.60 -8.65 -11.10
C SER A 116 3.79 -9.23 -11.87
N THR A 117 4.47 -10.23 -11.30
CA THR A 117 5.56 -10.97 -11.96
C THR A 117 5.06 -11.71 -13.20
N GLY A 118 3.92 -12.40 -13.12
CA GLY A 118 3.29 -13.05 -14.27
C GLY A 118 2.92 -12.09 -15.41
N LYS A 119 2.71 -10.81 -15.09
CA LYS A 119 2.43 -9.73 -16.04
C LYS A 119 3.69 -8.96 -16.48
N VAL A 120 4.87 -9.34 -15.99
CA VAL A 120 6.15 -8.66 -16.24
C VAL A 120 6.08 -7.17 -15.87
N LYS A 121 5.32 -6.85 -14.81
CA LYS A 121 5.26 -5.47 -14.27
C LYS A 121 6.56 -5.17 -13.51
N PRO A 122 7.14 -3.98 -13.66
CA PRO A 122 8.22 -3.54 -12.77
C PRO A 122 7.76 -3.53 -11.31
N ILE A 123 8.55 -4.12 -10.41
CA ILE A 123 8.27 -4.19 -8.97
C ILE A 123 9.40 -3.49 -8.20
N ALA A 124 9.03 -2.52 -7.39
CA ALA A 124 9.90 -1.89 -6.41
C ALA A 124 9.45 -2.25 -4.99
N TYR A 125 10.40 -2.36 -4.06
CA TYR A 125 10.11 -2.59 -2.65
C TYR A 125 10.51 -1.34 -1.86
N VAL A 126 9.75 -1.01 -0.82
CA VAL A 126 10.00 0.17 0.01
C VAL A 126 9.58 -0.09 1.44
N ARG A 127 10.28 0.54 2.38
CA ARG A 127 9.84 0.65 3.77
C ARG A 127 9.94 2.10 4.24
N VAL A 128 9.18 2.41 5.28
CA VAL A 128 9.26 3.69 5.97
C VAL A 128 9.88 3.45 7.34
N ASP A 129 11.07 4.01 7.55
CA ASP A 129 11.80 3.96 8.80
C ASP A 129 11.45 5.21 9.61
N LYS A 130 10.89 5.04 10.81
CA LYS A 130 10.54 6.16 11.71
C LYS A 130 11.77 6.51 12.54
N VAL A 131 12.49 7.55 12.13
CA VAL A 131 13.72 8.00 12.79
C VAL A 131 13.46 9.33 13.48
N ASP A 132 13.42 9.31 14.82
CA ASP A 132 13.07 10.44 15.67
C ASP A 132 11.72 11.09 15.29
N TYR A 133 11.76 12.28 14.68
CA TYR A 133 10.61 13.08 14.25
C TYR A 133 10.44 13.09 12.73
N ARG A 134 11.12 12.19 12.00
CA ARG A 134 11.10 12.12 10.54
C ARG A 134 10.79 10.71 10.06
N ASP A 135 9.92 10.65 9.06
CA ASP A 135 9.74 9.44 8.27
C ASP A 135 10.81 9.41 7.17
N ALA A 136 11.59 8.33 7.12
CA ALA A 136 12.61 8.11 6.11
C ALA A 136 12.16 7.00 5.16
N ILE A 137 12.05 7.30 3.87
CA ILE A 137 11.69 6.32 2.85
C ILE A 137 12.96 5.62 2.35
N THR A 138 13.01 4.30 2.55
CA THR A 138 14.13 3.46 2.14
C THR A 138 13.68 2.51 1.02
N TRP A 139 14.16 2.75 -0.19
CA TRP A 139 13.93 1.86 -1.34
C TRP A 139 14.81 0.61 -1.24
N LEU A 140 14.20 -0.54 -1.52
CA LEU A 140 14.79 -1.86 -1.36
C LEU A 140 14.87 -2.57 -2.72
N TYR A 141 15.85 -3.47 -2.85
CA TYR A 141 15.93 -4.43 -3.94
C TYR A 141 16.02 -5.84 -3.37
N ARG A 142 15.55 -6.82 -4.15
CA ARG A 142 15.74 -8.23 -3.83
C ARG A 142 17.13 -8.66 -4.33
N ASN A 143 17.97 -9.13 -3.42
CA ASN A 143 19.30 -9.64 -3.76
C ASN A 143 19.23 -11.08 -4.30
N SER A 144 20.37 -11.63 -4.73
CA SER A 144 20.46 -12.98 -5.30
C SER A 144 20.07 -14.10 -4.32
N ALA A 145 20.16 -13.85 -3.00
CA ALA A 145 19.70 -14.77 -1.96
C ALA A 145 18.20 -14.62 -1.65
N GLY A 146 17.49 -13.74 -2.36
CA GLY A 146 16.07 -13.48 -2.18
C GLY A 146 15.73 -12.52 -1.04
N ALA A 147 16.71 -11.98 -0.31
CA ALA A 147 16.48 -11.04 0.78
C ALA A 147 16.33 -9.60 0.28
N LEU A 148 15.52 -8.79 0.97
CA LEU A 148 15.37 -7.36 0.67
C LEU A 148 16.52 -6.57 1.30
N THR A 149 17.23 -5.78 0.50
CA THR A 149 18.38 -4.98 0.91
C THR A 149 18.17 -3.52 0.49
N ALA A 150 18.59 -2.57 1.33
CA ALA A 150 18.50 -1.15 1.03
C ALA A 150 19.36 -0.78 -0.19
N ARG A 151 18.82 0.06 -1.08
CA ARG A 151 19.59 0.67 -2.17
C ARG A 151 20.50 1.76 -1.60
N THR A 152 21.82 1.60 -1.73
CA THR A 152 22.79 2.60 -1.29
C THR A 152 22.94 3.68 -2.37
N GLY A 153 22.43 4.89 -2.13
CA GLY A 153 22.60 6.05 -3.02
C GLY A 153 21.29 6.63 -3.57
N SER A 154 21.13 7.95 -3.39
CA SER A 154 20.11 8.89 -3.91
C SER A 154 18.61 8.53 -3.76
N ARG A 155 17.86 9.52 -3.24
CA ARG A 155 16.42 9.51 -2.93
C ARG A 155 15.47 9.31 -4.13
N SER A 156 15.98 9.04 -5.34
CA SER A 156 15.17 8.91 -6.56
C SER A 156 15.58 7.65 -7.33
N ALA A 157 15.30 6.47 -6.78
CA ALA A 157 15.75 5.20 -7.36
C ALA A 157 14.73 4.54 -8.29
N ILE A 158 13.58 5.17 -8.57
CA ILE A 158 12.49 4.49 -9.30
C ILE A 158 12.65 4.63 -10.83
N THR A 159 13.26 5.71 -11.33
CA THR A 159 13.25 6.05 -12.75
C THR A 159 14.41 5.48 -13.58
N GLU A 160 15.48 4.96 -12.95
CA GLU A 160 16.69 4.55 -13.70
C GLU A 160 16.62 3.13 -14.29
N SER A 161 15.69 2.27 -13.87
CA SER A 161 15.63 0.88 -14.38
C SER A 161 14.62 0.66 -15.53
N ALA A 162 13.96 1.70 -16.03
CA ALA A 162 12.98 1.60 -17.12
C ALA A 162 13.52 2.03 -18.49
N ALA A 163 14.83 2.35 -18.58
CA ALA A 163 15.47 2.93 -19.78
C ALA A 163 16.56 2.05 -20.42
N SER A 164 16.56 0.74 -20.18
CA SER A 164 17.45 -0.21 -20.88
C SER A 164 16.68 -1.21 -21.72
#